data_AF-A0A2V5MIZ8-F1
#
_entry.id   AF-A0A2V5MIZ8-F1
#
_cell.length_a   1.000
_cell.length_b   1.000
_cell.length_c   1.000
_cell.angle_alpha   90.00
_cell.angle_beta   90.00
_cell.angle_gamma   90.00
#
_symmetry.space_group_name_H-M   'P 1'
#
loop_
_entity.id
_entity.type
_entity.pdbx_description
1 polymer ?
#
loop_
_entity_poly.entity_id
_entity_poly.type
_entity_poly.pdbx_seq_one_letter_code
_entity_poly.pdbx_strand_id
1 'polypeptide(L)'
;MAAAVEQSALRKGFFADARTKSHLICPLVLLLVFLALWLPRLTGPINFRWDASCYYVLGTALAEGKGYRLLNEPGEIQAVQYPPLLPMFVAALQRTMGTQDFFKLGCALRLAYLIFSALFLWMSYTLARRMFSPGQSLMVGTITALSFNSFIGPSDVLYADMLFALVAMAFLVARQKSDRPLLAVASGVLAIAAYLLRTAGIALILAWIAESVLRRRFRQAALRAAVSALPVLLWQGYVWKVTHGDEYQHPAYSYQRA
;
A
#
# COMPACT_ATOMS: atom_id res chain seq x y z
N MET A 1 7.15 26.18 27.95
CA MET A 1 7.14 27.38 27.08
C MET A 1 8.27 27.39 26.06
N ALA A 2 9.52 27.05 26.42
CA ALA A 2 10.65 27.02 25.48
C ALA A 2 10.47 26.11 24.25
N ALA A 3 9.96 24.87 24.41
CA ALA A 3 9.72 23.96 23.28
C ALA A 3 8.65 24.43 22.28
N ALA A 4 7.70 25.26 22.72
CA ALA A 4 6.67 25.84 21.85
C ALA A 4 7.20 27.04 21.06
N VAL A 5 8.15 27.78 21.62
CA VAL A 5 8.85 28.89 20.95
C VAL A 5 9.84 28.35 19.91
N GLU A 6 10.51 27.23 20.21
CA GLU A 6 11.43 26.56 19.28
C GLU A 6 10.68 25.91 18.09
N GLN A 7 9.53 25.28 18.33
CA GLN A 7 8.64 24.81 17.25
C GLN A 7 8.04 25.96 16.43
N SER A 8 7.81 27.13 17.04
CA SER A 8 7.34 28.33 16.36
C SER A 8 8.41 28.94 15.46
N ALA A 9 9.67 28.97 15.93
CA ALA A 9 10.81 29.44 15.16
C ALA A 9 11.13 28.50 13.98
N LEU A 10 11.08 27.18 14.18
CA LEU A 10 11.20 26.18 13.12
C LEU A 10 10.05 26.27 12.10
N ARG A 11 8.81 26.54 12.55
CA ARG A 11 7.67 26.79 11.65
C ARG A 11 7.80 28.08 10.84
N LYS A 12 8.34 29.16 11.44
CA LYS A 12 8.45 30.47 10.78
C LYS A 12 9.61 30.53 9.78
N GLY A 13 10.73 29.86 10.05
CA GLY A 13 11.81 29.70 9.05
C GLY A 13 11.40 28.87 7.83
N PHE A 14 10.49 27.91 8.01
CA PHE A 14 10.06 26.98 6.95
C PHE A 14 9.10 27.60 5.91
N PHE A 15 8.34 28.64 6.28
CA PHE A 15 7.46 29.37 5.34
C PHE A 15 8.12 30.62 4.74
N ALA A 16 9.26 31.07 5.28
CA ALA A 16 9.99 32.21 4.74
C ALA A 16 10.80 31.88 3.47
N ASP A 17 11.05 30.60 3.19
CA ASP A 17 11.81 30.14 2.01
C ASP A 17 10.94 29.91 0.76
N ALA A 18 9.76 30.53 0.70
CA ALA A 18 8.84 30.41 -0.44
C ALA A 18 9.29 31.17 -1.72
N ARG A 19 10.57 31.55 -1.84
CA ARG A 19 11.07 32.44 -2.91
C ARG A 19 12.22 31.89 -3.75
N THR A 20 12.53 30.60 -3.65
CA THR A 20 13.71 30.03 -4.31
C THR A 20 13.30 29.01 -5.37
N LYS A 21 13.67 29.23 -6.65
CA LYS A 21 13.33 28.37 -7.81
C LYS A 21 13.63 26.88 -7.58
N SER A 22 14.58 26.58 -6.68
CA SER A 22 14.95 25.25 -6.21
C SER A 22 13.80 24.40 -5.65
N HIS A 23 12.74 25.02 -5.12
CA HIS A 23 11.57 24.29 -4.59
C HIS A 23 10.75 23.56 -5.66
N LEU A 24 10.79 24.04 -6.91
CA LEU A 24 10.08 23.44 -8.04
C LEU A 24 11.01 22.58 -8.91
N ILE A 25 12.31 22.92 -8.96
CA ILE A 25 13.29 22.20 -9.78
C ILE A 25 13.47 20.76 -9.27
N CYS A 26 13.68 20.56 -7.97
CA CYS A 26 13.89 19.20 -7.43
C CYS A 26 12.73 18.24 -7.71
N PRO A 27 11.45 18.56 -7.41
CA PRO A 27 10.35 17.66 -7.73
C PRO A 27 10.15 17.48 -9.25
N LEU A 28 10.45 18.50 -10.07
CA LEU A 28 10.42 18.37 -11.52
C LEU A 28 11.49 17.38 -12.02
N VAL A 29 12.73 17.48 -11.52
CA VAL A 29 13.79 16.52 -11.86
C VAL A 29 13.41 15.11 -11.43
N LEU A 30 12.81 14.94 -10.24
CA LEU A 30 12.35 13.64 -9.78
C LEU A 30 11.22 13.09 -10.67
N LEU A 31 10.29 13.94 -11.12
CA LEU A 31 9.26 13.56 -12.08
C LEU A 31 9.88 13.13 -13.42
N LEU A 32 10.90 13.84 -13.92
CA LEU A 32 11.59 13.47 -15.14
C LEU A 32 12.31 12.12 -15.01
N VAL A 33 12.98 11.86 -13.88
CA VAL A 33 13.57 10.55 -13.57
C VAL A 33 12.49 9.46 -13.55
N PHE A 34 11.38 9.70 -12.87
CA PHE A 34 10.25 8.79 -12.82
C PHE A 34 9.72 8.47 -14.23
N LEU A 35 9.48 9.49 -15.05
CA LEU A 35 8.97 9.33 -16.41
C LEU A 35 9.98 8.60 -17.30
N ALA A 36 11.28 8.90 -17.19
CA ALA A 36 12.33 8.20 -17.92
C ALA A 36 12.34 6.70 -17.60
N LEU A 37 12.09 6.33 -16.34
CA LEU A 37 12.00 4.93 -15.92
C LEU A 37 10.68 4.27 -16.36
N TRP A 38 9.57 5.00 -16.38
CA TRP A 38 8.24 4.43 -16.63
C TRP A 38 7.81 4.40 -18.09
N LEU A 39 8.14 5.41 -18.90
CA LEU A 39 7.70 5.50 -20.29
C LEU A 39 8.05 4.24 -21.11
N PRO A 40 9.26 3.65 -21.01
CA PRO A 40 9.58 2.42 -21.73
C PRO A 40 8.75 1.20 -21.29
N ARG A 41 8.13 1.26 -20.12
CA ARG A 41 7.36 0.16 -19.50
C ARG A 41 5.85 0.29 -19.70
N LEU A 42 5.36 1.31 -20.41
CA LEU A 42 3.93 1.52 -20.64
C LEU A 42 3.32 0.58 -21.70
N THR A 43 4.11 -0.29 -22.31
CA THR A 43 3.69 -1.15 -23.42
C THR A 43 3.18 -2.52 -22.95
N GLY A 44 1.91 -2.82 -23.23
CA GLY A 44 1.29 -4.11 -22.90
C GLY A 44 0.73 -4.17 -21.46
N PRO A 45 0.30 -5.37 -21.01
CA PRO A 45 -0.28 -5.55 -19.69
C PRO A 45 0.79 -5.57 -18.58
N ILE A 46 0.39 -5.24 -17.35
CA ILE A 46 1.23 -5.43 -16.16
C ILE A 46 1.76 -6.86 -16.07
N ASN A 47 2.90 -7.05 -15.43
CA ASN A 47 3.50 -8.37 -15.28
C ASN A 47 2.75 -9.22 -14.23
N PHE A 48 2.35 -10.43 -14.63
CA PHE A 48 1.65 -11.42 -13.80
C PHE A 48 2.52 -12.62 -13.40
N ARG A 49 3.84 -12.53 -13.57
CA ARG A 49 4.75 -13.64 -13.23
C ARG A 49 4.71 -13.97 -11.74
N TRP A 50 4.91 -15.26 -11.44
CA TRP A 50 4.96 -15.79 -10.08
C TRP A 50 3.64 -15.50 -9.35
N ASP A 51 3.71 -15.06 -8.10
CA ASP A 51 2.57 -14.80 -7.21
C ASP A 51 1.61 -13.72 -7.73
N ALA A 52 2.02 -12.91 -8.71
CA ALA A 52 1.19 -11.86 -9.29
C ALA A 52 -0.04 -12.43 -10.00
N SER A 53 0.10 -13.61 -10.61
CA SER A 53 -1.01 -14.37 -11.20
C SER A 53 -2.04 -14.77 -10.16
N CYS A 54 -1.62 -15.13 -8.94
CA CYS A 54 -2.53 -15.52 -7.86
C CYS A 54 -3.43 -14.35 -7.45
N TYR A 55 -2.89 -13.13 -7.33
CA TYR A 55 -3.69 -11.93 -7.05
C TYR A 55 -4.75 -11.67 -8.14
N TYR A 56 -4.39 -11.90 -9.41
CA TYR A 56 -5.34 -11.77 -10.52
C TYR A 56 -6.45 -12.82 -10.44
N VAL A 57 -6.10 -14.11 -10.28
CA VAL A 57 -7.06 -15.22 -10.20
C VAL A 57 -8.00 -15.04 -9.02
N LEU A 58 -7.49 -14.64 -7.85
CA LEU A 58 -8.31 -14.35 -6.68
C LEU A 58 -9.25 -13.17 -6.91
N GLY A 59 -8.79 -12.14 -7.63
CA GLY A 59 -9.66 -11.04 -8.06
C GLY A 59 -10.77 -11.51 -8.98
N THR A 60 -10.47 -12.40 -9.93
CA THR A 60 -11.46 -13.02 -10.82
C THR A 60 -12.49 -13.86 -10.04
N ALA A 61 -12.04 -14.70 -9.10
CA ALA A 61 -12.93 -15.49 -8.25
C ALA A 61 -13.91 -14.61 -7.45
N LEU A 62 -13.40 -13.52 -6.88
CA LEU A 62 -14.21 -12.52 -6.18
C LEU A 62 -15.17 -11.80 -7.13
N ALA A 63 -14.75 -11.46 -8.35
CA ALA A 63 -15.60 -10.79 -9.33
C ALA A 63 -16.78 -11.69 -9.73
N GLU A 64 -16.53 -12.97 -9.97
CA GLU A 64 -17.52 -14.01 -10.35
C GLU A 64 -18.41 -14.47 -9.19
N GLY A 65 -18.07 -14.11 -7.94
CA GLY A 65 -18.82 -14.56 -6.76
C GLY A 65 -18.52 -16.01 -6.35
N LYS A 66 -17.41 -16.60 -6.83
CA LYS A 66 -16.95 -17.95 -6.46
C LYS A 66 -16.26 -18.02 -5.09
N GLY A 67 -16.18 -16.90 -4.39
CA GLY A 67 -15.46 -16.78 -3.11
C GLY A 67 -13.97 -16.52 -3.32
N TYR A 68 -13.17 -16.76 -2.26
CA TYR A 68 -11.74 -16.46 -2.26
C TYR A 68 -10.92 -17.70 -2.62
N ARG A 69 -10.96 -18.07 -3.90
CA ARG A 69 -10.51 -19.36 -4.43
C ARG A 69 -9.49 -19.21 -5.56
N LEU A 70 -8.53 -20.12 -5.63
CA LEU A 70 -7.59 -20.26 -6.75
C LEU A 70 -8.24 -21.07 -7.86
N LEU A 71 -8.89 -20.39 -8.80
CA LEU A 71 -9.64 -21.03 -9.90
C LEU A 71 -8.76 -21.85 -10.85
N ASN A 72 -7.45 -21.61 -10.84
CA ASN A 72 -6.48 -22.34 -11.65
C ASN A 72 -6.07 -23.69 -11.04
N GLU A 73 -6.39 -23.94 -9.77
CA GLU A 73 -6.04 -25.18 -9.09
C GLU A 73 -7.18 -26.22 -9.20
N PRO A 74 -6.84 -27.51 -9.33
CA PRO A 74 -7.83 -28.59 -9.24
C PRO A 74 -8.64 -28.49 -7.94
N GLY A 75 -9.97 -28.50 -8.05
CA GLY A 75 -10.88 -28.31 -6.92
C GLY A 75 -11.23 -26.85 -6.60
N GLU A 76 -10.59 -25.90 -7.27
CA GLU A 76 -10.72 -24.45 -7.03
C GLU A 76 -10.47 -24.08 -5.56
N ILE A 77 -9.34 -24.51 -4.99
CA ILE A 77 -9.11 -24.44 -3.54
C ILE A 77 -9.18 -23.03 -2.95
N GLN A 78 -9.61 -22.92 -1.69
CA GLN A 78 -9.59 -21.65 -0.96
C GLN A 78 -8.17 -21.19 -0.66
N ALA A 79 -7.87 -19.91 -0.93
CA ALA A 79 -6.55 -19.34 -0.66
C ALA A 79 -6.46 -18.74 0.74
N VAL A 80 -5.29 -18.86 1.37
CA VAL A 80 -4.98 -18.25 2.68
C VAL A 80 -3.73 -17.38 2.69
N GLN A 81 -2.90 -17.48 1.66
CA GLN A 81 -1.57 -16.85 1.61
C GLN A 81 -1.64 -15.32 1.47
N TYR A 82 -2.57 -14.82 0.66
CA TYR A 82 -2.63 -13.40 0.29
C TYR A 82 -3.80 -12.70 0.99
N PRO A 83 -3.57 -11.57 1.70
CA PRO A 83 -4.65 -10.73 2.19
C PRO A 83 -5.53 -10.14 1.06
N PRO A 84 -6.81 -9.86 1.33
CA PRO A 84 -7.82 -9.73 0.27
C PRO A 84 -7.86 -8.37 -0.43
N LEU A 85 -7.16 -7.33 0.05
CA LEU A 85 -7.38 -5.97 -0.49
C LEU A 85 -6.90 -5.80 -1.93
N LEU A 86 -5.76 -6.39 -2.32
CA LEU A 86 -5.32 -6.33 -3.72
C LEU A 86 -6.25 -7.16 -4.63
N PRO A 87 -6.63 -8.41 -4.29
CA PRO A 87 -7.64 -9.14 -5.07
C PRO A 87 -8.99 -8.43 -5.15
N MET A 88 -9.46 -7.79 -4.07
CA MET A 88 -10.68 -6.97 -4.10
C MET A 88 -10.54 -5.77 -5.04
N PHE A 89 -9.36 -5.14 -5.10
CA PHE A 89 -9.09 -4.08 -6.06
C PHE A 89 -9.16 -4.59 -7.51
N VAL A 90 -8.56 -5.75 -7.80
CA VAL A 90 -8.67 -6.41 -9.11
C VAL A 90 -10.13 -6.73 -9.44
N ALA A 91 -10.88 -7.32 -8.50
CA ALA A 91 -12.29 -7.67 -8.68
C ALA A 91 -13.16 -6.45 -8.97
N ALA A 92 -12.94 -5.36 -8.22
CA ALA A 92 -13.62 -4.08 -8.45
C ALA A 92 -13.32 -3.56 -9.86
N LEU A 93 -12.05 -3.60 -10.28
CA LEU A 93 -11.66 -3.15 -11.62
C LEU A 93 -12.30 -4.00 -12.72
N GLN A 94 -12.31 -5.33 -12.60
CA GLN A 94 -13.00 -6.22 -13.55
C GLN A 94 -14.48 -5.91 -13.66
N ARG A 95 -15.17 -5.71 -12.53
CA ARG A 95 -16.59 -5.35 -12.50
C ARG A 95 -16.86 -3.99 -13.14
N THR A 96 -16.03 -2.98 -12.85
CA THR A 96 -16.20 -1.63 -13.42
C THR A 96 -15.94 -1.60 -14.92
N MET A 97 -14.98 -2.39 -15.41
CA MET A 97 -14.65 -2.46 -16.84
C MET A 97 -15.54 -3.45 -17.60
N GLY A 98 -16.34 -4.26 -16.90
CA GLY A 98 -17.17 -5.30 -17.50
C GLY A 98 -16.36 -6.35 -18.27
N THR A 99 -15.09 -6.56 -17.90
CA THR A 99 -14.20 -7.47 -18.62
C THR A 99 -13.25 -8.20 -17.69
N GLN A 100 -13.04 -9.47 -18.01
CA GLN A 100 -11.99 -10.32 -17.43
C GLN A 100 -10.88 -10.58 -18.45
N ASP A 101 -10.87 -9.85 -19.57
CA ASP A 101 -9.81 -9.95 -20.56
C ASP A 101 -8.48 -9.56 -19.91
N PHE A 102 -7.56 -10.52 -19.88
CA PHE A 102 -6.23 -10.38 -19.30
C PHE A 102 -5.46 -9.18 -19.86
N PHE A 103 -5.56 -8.93 -21.16
CA PHE A 103 -4.82 -7.85 -21.80
C PHE A 103 -5.40 -6.49 -21.42
N LYS A 104 -6.72 -6.34 -21.51
CA LYS A 104 -7.41 -5.06 -21.19
C LYS A 104 -7.24 -4.72 -19.71
N LEU A 105 -7.51 -5.68 -18.82
CA LEU A 105 -7.36 -5.46 -17.39
C LEU A 105 -5.90 -5.24 -17.01
N GLY A 106 -4.98 -6.01 -17.61
CA GLY A 106 -3.54 -5.85 -17.36
C GLY A 106 -3.02 -4.47 -17.74
N CYS A 107 -3.50 -3.89 -18.86
CA CYS A 107 -3.18 -2.51 -19.23
C CYS A 107 -3.74 -1.49 -18.22
N ALA A 108 -4.98 -1.68 -17.76
CA ALA A 108 -5.58 -0.81 -16.75
C ALA A 108 -4.85 -0.89 -15.39
N LEU A 109 -4.48 -2.10 -14.97
CA LEU A 109 -3.69 -2.33 -13.76
C LEU A 109 -2.30 -1.70 -13.88
N ARG A 110 -1.66 -1.75 -15.04
CA ARG A 110 -0.39 -1.06 -15.28
C ARG A 110 -0.51 0.45 -15.10
N LEU A 111 -1.57 1.06 -15.64
CA LEU A 111 -1.84 2.49 -15.42
C LEU A 111 -2.11 2.80 -13.94
N ALA A 112 -2.81 1.92 -13.22
CA ALA A 112 -2.99 2.07 -11.79
C ALA A 112 -1.64 2.03 -11.03
N TYR A 113 -0.76 1.10 -11.38
CA TYR A 113 0.58 0.98 -10.76
C TYR A 113 1.53 2.12 -11.14
N LEU A 114 1.39 2.70 -12.34
CA LEU A 114 2.04 3.96 -12.70
C LEU A 114 1.63 5.06 -11.72
N ILE A 115 0.34 5.22 -11.45
CA ILE A 115 -0.17 6.23 -10.51
C ILE A 115 0.29 5.92 -9.08
N PHE A 116 0.20 4.67 -8.64
CA PHE A 116 0.61 4.28 -7.29
C PHE A 116 2.09 4.55 -7.05
N SER A 117 2.95 4.19 -8.00
CA SER A 117 4.39 4.43 -7.90
C SER A 117 4.75 5.91 -7.98
N ALA A 118 4.05 6.71 -8.79
CA ALA A 118 4.21 8.17 -8.81
C ALA A 118 3.86 8.79 -7.45
N LEU A 119 2.72 8.40 -6.87
CA LEU A 119 2.27 8.88 -5.57
C LEU A 119 3.22 8.43 -4.45
N PHE A 120 3.71 7.19 -4.49
CA PHE A 120 4.67 6.67 -3.53
C PHE A 120 5.97 7.48 -3.55
N LEU A 121 6.49 7.75 -4.74
CA LEU A 121 7.72 8.52 -4.91
C LEU A 121 7.55 9.98 -4.47
N TRP A 122 6.41 10.59 -4.83
CA TRP A 122 6.04 11.92 -4.35
C TRP A 122 5.97 11.98 -2.82
N MET A 123 5.26 11.04 -2.18
CA MET A 123 5.15 11.01 -0.72
C MET A 123 6.50 10.80 -0.05
N SER A 124 7.34 9.91 -0.59
CA SER A 124 8.70 9.68 -0.12
C SER A 124 9.56 10.95 -0.18
N TYR A 125 9.48 11.70 -1.28
CA TYR A 125 10.14 13.00 -1.41
C TYR A 125 9.60 14.02 -0.40
N THR A 126 8.27 14.14 -0.25
CA THR A 126 7.67 15.08 0.71
C THR A 126 8.03 14.77 2.16
N LEU A 127 8.24 13.48 2.48
CA LEU A 127 8.66 13.03 3.80
C LEU A 127 10.15 13.36 4.02
N ALA A 128 11.00 13.08 3.03
CA ALA A 128 12.43 13.42 3.07
C ALA A 128 12.67 14.93 3.21
N ARG A 129 11.84 15.77 2.55
CA ARG A 129 11.91 17.24 2.64
C ARG A 129 11.72 17.80 4.04
N ARG A 130 11.22 17.00 4.98
CA ARG A 130 11.08 17.41 6.39
C ARG A 130 12.33 17.19 7.22
N MET A 131 13.22 16.31 6.77
CA MET A 131 14.44 15.94 7.49
C MET A 131 15.69 16.48 6.81
N PHE A 132 15.62 16.71 5.49
CA PHE A 132 16.77 17.01 4.66
C PHE A 132 16.54 18.24 3.77
N SER A 133 17.62 18.80 3.22
CA SER A 133 17.57 19.90 2.24
C SER A 133 16.91 19.45 0.92
N PRO A 134 16.52 20.38 0.00
CA PRO A 134 15.90 20.01 -1.27
C PRO A 134 16.75 19.04 -2.11
N GLY A 135 18.06 19.28 -2.18
CA GLY A 135 19.00 18.43 -2.92
C GLY A 135 19.16 17.05 -2.30
N GLN A 136 19.31 16.96 -0.98
CA GLN A 136 19.37 15.67 -0.28
C GLN A 136 18.06 14.88 -0.42
N SER A 137 16.91 15.57 -0.39
CA SER A 137 15.60 14.93 -0.59
C SER A 137 15.42 14.43 -2.02
N LEU A 138 15.95 15.16 -3.01
CA LEU A 138 16.04 14.69 -4.39
C LEU A 138 16.91 13.43 -4.45
N MET A 139 18.06 13.39 -3.79
CA MET A 139 18.91 12.19 -3.73
C MET A 139 18.14 11.00 -3.15
N VAL A 140 17.43 11.17 -2.03
CA VAL A 140 16.59 10.11 -1.44
C VAL A 140 15.53 9.63 -2.44
N GLY A 141 14.84 10.56 -3.10
CA GLY A 141 13.85 10.23 -4.13
C GLY A 141 14.45 9.47 -5.31
N THR A 142 15.58 9.94 -5.85
CA THR A 142 16.27 9.31 -6.98
C THR A 142 16.81 7.93 -6.61
N ILE A 143 17.44 7.76 -5.44
CA ILE A 143 17.90 6.44 -4.95
C ILE A 143 16.70 5.49 -4.81
N THR A 144 15.58 5.98 -4.30
CA THR A 144 14.34 5.19 -4.19
C THR A 144 13.84 4.78 -5.57
N ALA A 145 13.75 5.72 -6.53
CA ALA A 145 13.28 5.46 -7.89
C ALA A 145 14.18 4.48 -8.65
N LEU A 146 15.49 4.52 -8.43
CA LEU A 146 16.47 3.63 -9.07
C LEU A 146 16.61 2.28 -8.35
N SER A 147 16.01 2.10 -7.18
CA SER A 147 16.07 0.84 -6.44
C SER A 147 15.28 -0.25 -7.15
N PHE A 148 15.97 -1.29 -7.59
CA PHE A 148 15.31 -2.43 -8.25
C PHE A 148 14.31 -3.13 -7.33
N ASN A 149 14.76 -3.53 -6.13
CA ASN A 149 13.96 -4.31 -5.20
C ASN A 149 12.84 -3.50 -4.54
N SER A 150 13.05 -2.19 -4.31
CA SER A 150 12.08 -1.36 -3.57
C SER A 150 11.09 -0.66 -4.47
N PHE A 151 11.45 -0.37 -5.73
CA PHE A 151 10.65 0.43 -6.63
C PHE A 151 10.44 -0.23 -7.99
N ILE A 152 11.50 -0.41 -8.79
CA ILE A 152 11.35 -0.78 -10.22
C ILE A 152 10.63 -2.11 -10.40
N GLY A 153 11.02 -3.15 -9.64
CA GLY A 153 10.40 -4.47 -9.69
C GLY A 153 8.94 -4.44 -9.24
N PRO A 154 8.66 -4.05 -7.98
CA PRO A 154 7.29 -3.97 -7.45
C PRO A 154 6.35 -3.04 -8.22
N SER A 155 6.89 -2.04 -8.93
CA SER A 155 6.06 -1.08 -9.67
C SER A 155 5.47 -1.65 -10.96
N ASP A 156 6.05 -2.70 -11.55
CA ASP A 156 5.61 -3.25 -12.85
C ASP A 156 5.04 -4.67 -12.74
N VAL A 157 4.92 -5.21 -11.53
CA VAL A 157 4.37 -6.53 -11.22
C VAL A 157 3.12 -6.34 -10.36
N LEU A 158 2.07 -7.15 -10.56
CA LEU A 158 0.85 -7.11 -9.74
C LEU A 158 1.10 -7.70 -8.34
N TYR A 159 1.93 -7.03 -7.55
CA TYR A 159 2.22 -7.34 -6.15
C TYR A 159 1.62 -6.32 -5.21
N ALA A 160 1.25 -6.76 -4.02
CA ALA A 160 0.71 -5.89 -2.98
C ALA A 160 1.75 -4.87 -2.47
N ASP A 161 3.05 -5.10 -2.69
CA ASP A 161 4.17 -4.34 -2.16
C ASP A 161 4.12 -2.85 -2.52
N MET A 162 3.86 -2.52 -3.80
CA MET A 162 3.80 -1.13 -4.23
C MET A 162 2.64 -0.37 -3.57
N LEU A 163 1.46 -0.99 -3.52
CA LEU A 163 0.28 -0.40 -2.89
C LEU A 163 0.42 -0.34 -1.37
N PHE A 164 1.04 -1.36 -0.76
CA PHE A 164 1.40 -1.38 0.66
C PHE A 164 2.36 -0.24 1.02
N ALA A 165 3.42 -0.06 0.22
CA ALA A 165 4.40 1.00 0.42
C ALA A 165 3.76 2.39 0.27
N LEU A 166 2.88 2.57 -0.73
CA LEU A 166 2.10 3.79 -0.89
C LEU A 166 1.22 4.08 0.33
N VAL A 167 0.45 3.09 0.79
CA VAL A 167 -0.45 3.22 1.95
C VAL A 167 0.36 3.51 3.23
N ALA A 168 1.52 2.88 3.39
CA ALA A 168 2.43 3.14 4.51
C ALA A 168 2.97 4.58 4.48
N MET A 169 3.39 5.08 3.31
CA MET A 169 3.82 6.48 3.16
C MET A 169 2.67 7.45 3.42
N ALA A 170 1.47 7.16 2.91
CA ALA A 170 0.28 7.96 3.16
C ALA A 170 -0.08 8.00 4.66
N PHE A 171 0.07 6.88 5.36
CA PHE A 171 -0.13 6.80 6.80
C PHE A 171 0.83 7.74 7.54
N LEU A 172 2.12 7.70 7.21
CA LEU A 172 3.13 8.58 7.83
C LEU A 172 2.85 10.06 7.55
N VAL A 173 2.50 10.41 6.31
CA VAL A 173 2.14 11.78 5.93
C VAL A 173 0.88 12.28 6.67
N ALA A 174 -0.13 11.42 6.82
CA ALA A 174 -1.36 11.75 7.53
C ALA A 174 -1.11 11.97 9.03
N ARG A 175 -0.29 11.12 9.66
CA ARG A 175 0.06 11.24 11.09
C ARG A 175 0.80 12.53 11.41
N GLN A 176 1.56 13.07 10.46
CA GLN A 176 2.26 14.32 10.67
C GLN A 176 1.36 15.56 10.75
N LYS A 177 0.12 15.47 10.28
CA LYS A 177 -0.88 16.55 10.33
C LYS A 177 -2.04 16.18 11.28
N SER A 178 -1.71 15.45 12.35
CA SER A 178 -2.67 14.83 13.30
C SER A 178 -3.64 15.78 13.98
N ASP A 179 -3.43 17.10 13.92
CA ASP A 179 -4.33 18.07 14.56
C ASP A 179 -5.70 18.12 13.87
N ARG A 180 -5.83 17.56 12.66
CA ARG A 180 -7.11 17.47 11.94
C ARG A 180 -7.80 16.12 12.20
N PRO A 181 -9.06 16.10 12.67
CA PRO A 181 -9.77 14.86 13.00
C PRO A 181 -9.93 13.93 11.79
N LEU A 182 -10.18 14.49 10.60
CA LEU A 182 -10.28 13.72 9.36
C LEU A 182 -9.00 12.94 9.04
N LEU A 183 -7.81 13.52 9.29
CA LEU A 183 -6.54 12.85 9.04
C LEU A 183 -6.23 11.77 10.09
N ALA A 184 -6.76 11.90 11.30
CA ALA A 184 -6.68 10.86 12.31
C ALA A 184 -7.53 9.64 11.93
N VAL A 185 -8.73 9.85 11.40
CA VAL A 185 -9.57 8.76 10.86
C VAL A 185 -8.90 8.12 9.64
N ALA A 186 -8.42 8.94 8.70
CA ALA A 186 -7.69 8.46 7.52
C ALA A 186 -6.48 7.59 7.90
N SER A 187 -5.72 7.94 8.95
CA SER A 187 -4.61 7.10 9.40
C SER A 187 -5.04 5.72 9.92
N GLY A 188 -6.22 5.61 10.55
CA GLY A 188 -6.77 4.32 10.96
C GLY A 188 -7.15 3.46 9.76
N VAL A 189 -7.84 4.07 8.79
CA VAL A 189 -8.21 3.41 7.52
C VAL A 189 -6.98 2.94 6.77
N LEU A 190 -5.94 3.77 6.67
CA LEU A 190 -4.68 3.42 6.02
C LEU A 190 -3.94 2.29 6.75
N ALA A 191 -3.91 2.29 8.08
CA ALA A 191 -3.30 1.19 8.84
C ALA A 191 -4.02 -0.15 8.61
N ILE A 192 -5.36 -0.13 8.57
CA ILE A 192 -6.16 -1.31 8.27
C ILE A 192 -5.95 -1.76 6.82
N ALA A 193 -5.96 -0.82 5.87
CA ALA A 193 -5.69 -1.12 4.46
C ALA A 193 -4.30 -1.75 4.29
N ALA A 194 -3.28 -1.25 4.99
CA ALA A 194 -1.94 -1.85 4.95
C ALA A 194 -1.95 -3.32 5.41
N TYR A 195 -2.67 -3.63 6.49
CA TYR A 195 -2.83 -5.01 6.97
C TYR A 195 -3.56 -5.91 5.95
N LEU A 196 -4.63 -5.39 5.34
CA LEU A 196 -5.40 -6.13 4.33
C LEU A 196 -4.69 -6.24 2.97
N LEU A 197 -3.59 -5.50 2.75
CA LEU A 197 -2.67 -5.71 1.63
C LEU A 197 -1.60 -6.74 1.98
N ARG A 198 -0.99 -6.62 3.16
CA ARG A 198 0.05 -7.51 3.67
C ARG A 198 -0.05 -7.60 5.19
N THR A 199 0.09 -8.79 5.77
CA THR A 199 0.02 -8.99 7.23
C THR A 199 1.08 -8.19 8.00
N ALA A 200 2.21 -7.85 7.37
CA ALA A 200 3.21 -6.91 7.89
C ALA A 200 2.64 -5.52 8.26
N GLY A 201 1.50 -5.12 7.67
CA GLY A 201 0.77 -3.91 8.01
C GLY A 201 0.23 -3.88 9.45
N ILE A 202 0.25 -5.01 10.16
CA ILE A 202 0.00 -5.05 11.61
C ILE A 202 0.94 -4.10 12.36
N ALA A 203 2.16 -3.87 11.86
CA ALA A 203 3.09 -2.91 12.44
C ALA A 203 2.53 -1.47 12.44
N LEU A 204 1.79 -1.06 11.41
CA LEU A 204 1.17 0.27 11.36
C LEU A 204 -0.02 0.38 12.30
N ILE A 205 -0.81 -0.70 12.43
CA ILE A 205 -1.88 -0.78 13.44
C ILE A 205 -1.30 -0.63 14.84
N LEU A 206 -0.24 -1.40 15.15
CA LEU A 206 0.43 -1.35 16.44
C LEU A 206 1.03 0.03 16.70
N ALA A 207 1.70 0.65 15.72
CA ALA A 207 2.23 2.01 15.85
C ALA A 207 1.12 3.03 16.13
N TRP A 208 -0.03 2.89 15.45
CA TRP A 208 -1.18 3.77 15.65
C TRP A 208 -1.81 3.64 17.05
N ILE A 209 -1.87 2.42 17.60
CA ILE A 209 -2.36 2.17 18.95
C ILE A 209 -1.33 2.63 19.99
N ALA A 210 -0.06 2.22 19.82
CA ALA A 210 1.04 2.55 20.70
C ALA A 210 1.20 4.07 20.86
N GLU A 211 1.04 4.84 19.79
CA GLU A 211 1.06 6.30 19.90
C GLU A 211 -0.01 6.85 20.87
N SER A 212 -1.22 6.28 20.90
CA SER A 212 -2.25 6.70 21.86
C SER A 212 -1.90 6.32 23.28
N VAL A 213 -1.33 5.13 23.48
CA VAL A 213 -0.88 4.64 24.79
C VAL A 213 0.24 5.54 25.32
N LEU A 214 1.26 5.83 24.50
CA LEU A 214 2.38 6.71 24.85
C LEU A 214 1.92 8.13 25.20
N ARG A 215 0.89 8.64 24.52
CA ARG A 215 0.26 9.94 24.85
C ARG A 215 -0.73 9.87 26.02
N ARG A 216 -0.81 8.73 26.74
CA ARG A 216 -1.72 8.47 27.87
C ARG A 216 -3.21 8.62 27.53
N ARG A 217 -3.59 8.42 26.27
CA ARG A 217 -4.99 8.51 25.79
C ARG A 217 -5.62 7.12 25.70
N PHE A 218 -5.79 6.46 26.85
CA PHE A 218 -6.22 5.06 26.92
C PHE A 218 -7.59 4.79 26.27
N ARG A 219 -8.56 5.71 26.40
CA ARG A 219 -9.86 5.59 25.73
C ARG A 219 -9.71 5.56 24.20
N GLN A 220 -8.84 6.40 23.66
CA GLN A 220 -8.55 6.41 22.22
C GLN A 220 -7.79 5.14 21.81
N ALA A 221 -6.84 4.68 22.61
CA ALA A 221 -6.12 3.43 22.35
C ALA A 221 -7.07 2.23 22.30
N ALA A 222 -8.01 2.13 23.25
CA ALA A 222 -9.02 1.07 23.29
C ALA A 222 -9.94 1.11 22.06
N LEU A 223 -10.41 2.30 21.66
CA LEU A 223 -11.22 2.45 20.44
C LEU A 223 -10.43 2.03 19.18
N ARG A 224 -9.18 2.48 19.05
CA ARG A 224 -8.30 2.11 17.93
C ARG A 224 -8.09 0.60 17.88
N ALA A 225 -7.82 -0.02 19.03
CA ALA A 225 -7.66 -1.46 19.14
C ALA A 225 -8.94 -2.22 18.75
N ALA A 226 -10.11 -1.79 19.24
CA ALA A 226 -11.39 -2.41 18.90
C ALA A 226 -11.70 -2.33 17.40
N VAL A 227 -11.49 -1.16 16.79
CA VAL A 227 -11.71 -0.97 15.34
C VAL A 227 -10.73 -1.80 14.51
N SER A 228 -9.46 -1.87 14.91
CA SER A 228 -8.46 -2.66 14.21
C SER A 228 -8.60 -4.17 14.44
N ALA A 229 -9.20 -4.61 15.56
CA ALA A 229 -9.41 -6.01 15.85
C ALA A 229 -10.35 -6.66 14.82
N LEU A 230 -11.38 -5.96 14.36
CA LEU A 230 -12.35 -6.51 13.41
C LEU A 230 -11.71 -7.08 12.13
N PRO A 231 -10.98 -6.30 11.30
CA PRO A 231 -10.36 -6.84 10.08
C PRO A 231 -9.29 -7.90 10.37
N VAL A 232 -8.58 -7.80 11.49
CA VAL A 232 -7.58 -8.79 11.90
C VAL A 232 -8.26 -10.11 12.22
N LEU A 233 -9.27 -10.10 13.08
CA LEU A 233 -10.00 -11.29 13.50
C LEU A 233 -10.80 -11.91 12.35
N LEU A 234 -11.38 -11.12 11.45
CA LEU A 234 -12.06 -11.64 10.26
C LEU A 234 -11.08 -12.39 9.36
N TRP A 235 -9.90 -11.82 9.09
CA TRP A 235 -8.89 -12.48 8.27
C TRP A 235 -8.34 -13.74 8.93
N GLN A 236 -7.95 -13.65 10.21
CA GLN A 236 -7.41 -14.80 10.95
C GLN A 236 -8.47 -15.89 11.15
N GLY A 237 -9.73 -15.52 11.38
CA GLY A 237 -10.85 -16.46 11.47
C GLY A 237 -11.14 -17.15 10.14
N TYR A 238 -11.04 -16.43 9.02
CA TYR A 238 -11.11 -17.03 7.68
C TYR A 238 -9.97 -18.03 7.46
N VAL A 239 -8.72 -17.64 7.73
CA VAL A 239 -7.56 -18.55 7.61
C VAL A 239 -7.74 -19.78 8.50
N TRP A 240 -8.18 -19.61 9.75
CA TRP A 240 -8.46 -20.71 10.65
C TRP A 240 -9.53 -21.65 10.09
N LYS A 241 -10.65 -21.10 9.59
CA LYS A 241 -11.74 -21.89 9.00
C LYS A 241 -11.27 -22.71 7.79
N VAL A 242 -10.50 -22.10 6.89
CA VAL A 242 -10.00 -22.78 5.68
C VAL A 242 -9.00 -23.88 6.05
N THR A 243 -8.03 -23.57 6.92
CA THR A 243 -6.99 -24.52 7.31
C THR A 243 -7.52 -25.70 8.11
N HIS A 244 -8.64 -25.56 8.83
CA HIS A 244 -9.32 -26.66 9.52
C HIS A 244 -10.35 -27.38 8.64
N GLY A 245 -10.58 -26.94 7.40
CA GLY A 245 -11.49 -27.58 6.47
C GLY A 245 -10.89 -28.83 5.82
N ASP A 246 -11.77 -29.76 5.42
CA ASP A 246 -11.37 -31.02 4.80
C ASP A 246 -10.56 -30.81 3.51
N GLU A 247 -10.90 -29.79 2.72
CA GLU A 247 -10.22 -29.42 1.47
C GLU A 247 -8.74 -29.10 1.68
N TYR A 248 -8.39 -28.44 2.79
CA TYR A 248 -7.00 -28.09 3.12
C TYR A 248 -6.25 -29.26 3.77
N GLN A 249 -6.94 -30.04 4.61
CA GLN A 249 -6.36 -31.19 5.31
C GLN A 249 -6.12 -32.38 4.38
N HIS A 250 -6.98 -32.58 3.38
CA HIS A 250 -6.92 -33.68 2.41
C HIS A 250 -6.83 -33.14 0.98
N PRO A 251 -5.73 -32.45 0.62
CA PRO A 251 -5.60 -31.84 -0.70
C PRO A 251 -5.47 -32.92 -1.77
N ALA A 252 -5.93 -32.62 -2.99
CA ALA A 252 -5.74 -33.51 -4.14
C ALA A 252 -4.25 -33.68 -4.46
N TYR A 253 -3.43 -32.65 -4.20
CA TYR A 253 -1.99 -32.67 -4.37
C TYR A 253 -1.25 -32.12 -3.14
N SER A 254 -0.08 -32.68 -2.83
CA SER A 254 0.71 -32.30 -1.65
C SER A 254 1.16 -30.83 -1.65
N TYR A 255 1.29 -30.21 -2.83
CA TYR A 255 1.72 -28.81 -2.98
C TYR A 255 0.59 -27.80 -2.72
N GLN A 256 -0.68 -28.23 -2.68
CA GLN A 256 -1.84 -27.34 -2.55
C GLN A 256 -2.04 -26.76 -1.13
N ARG A 257 -1.12 -27.05 -0.19
CA ARG A 257 -1.12 -26.51 1.17
C ARG A 257 -0.31 -25.20 1.31
N ALA A 258 -0.16 -24.45 0.23
CA ALA A 258 0.63 -23.21 0.19
C ALA A 258 -0.13 -22.00 0.77
#